data_AF-E7GFX7-F1
#
_entry.id   AF-E7GFX7-F1
#
_cell.length_a   1.000
_cell.length_b   1.000
_cell.length_c   1.000
_cell.angle_alpha   90.00
_cell.angle_beta   90.00
_cell.angle_gamma   90.00
#
_symmetry.space_group_name_H-M   'P 1'
#
loop_
_entity.id
_entity.type
_entity.pdbx_description
1 polymer ?
#
loop_
_entity_poly.entity_id
_entity_poly.type
_entity_poly.pdbx_seq_one_letter_code
_entity_poly.pdbx_strand_id
1 'polypeptide(L)'
;MDYHVFINSLLEYYQLYERGLKKQANKYIQDYVISLSQWDKDKLRDVLFHFTKELCDEQGYDFCKRGNGRIPYALDVFLRDYLYSECLENKMPQLRWFYELYKNDKFGVNYARNMLEKAYLSEKCDTKTVELFFYMWIEILAWGSHHFPNGCLITKEAMENAVKQCKKIISEKDVNEKFRKQLEYFETLYICYYQFEEDNRTKTFEDYCHQADIEFICNNAYYYNY
;
A
#
# COMPACT_ATOMS: atom_id res chain seq x y z
N MET A 1 28.61 15.91 -4.96
CA MET A 1 27.63 15.80 -3.88
C MET A 1 26.87 14.51 -4.13
N ASP A 2 26.86 13.63 -3.13
CA ASP A 2 26.51 12.21 -3.25
C ASP A 2 25.47 11.82 -2.17
N TYR A 3 25.09 10.55 -2.17
CA TYR A 3 24.09 9.98 -1.27
C TYR A 3 24.38 10.22 0.22
N HIS A 4 25.67 10.25 0.61
CA HIS A 4 26.04 10.45 2.01
C HIS A 4 25.67 11.85 2.51
N VAL A 5 25.79 12.87 1.65
CA VAL A 5 25.36 14.23 2.00
C VAL A 5 23.85 14.26 2.23
N PHE A 6 23.08 13.57 1.39
CA PHE A 6 21.63 13.49 1.54
C PHE A 6 21.20 12.85 2.86
N ILE A 7 21.76 11.69 3.19
CA ILE A 7 21.44 10.99 4.43
C ILE A 7 21.89 11.79 5.65
N ASN A 8 23.07 12.43 5.62
CA ASN A 8 23.54 13.26 6.73
C ASN A 8 22.58 14.43 7.02
N SER A 9 22.05 15.09 5.99
CA SER A 9 21.04 16.14 6.18
C SER A 9 19.74 15.59 6.77
N LEU A 10 19.31 14.38 6.38
CA LEU A 10 18.17 13.74 7.04
C LEU A 10 18.47 13.44 8.52
N LEU A 11 19.66 12.96 8.87
CA LEU A 11 20.07 12.73 10.26
C LEU A 11 20.04 14.02 11.09
N GLU A 12 20.46 15.15 10.54
CA GLU A 12 20.36 16.45 11.21
C GLU A 12 18.90 16.84 11.49
N TYR A 13 17.99 16.62 10.53
CA TYR A 13 16.56 16.77 10.74
C TYR A 13 16.06 15.92 11.92
N TYR A 14 16.47 14.66 11.99
CA TYR A 14 16.07 13.76 13.08
C TYR A 14 16.58 14.21 14.43
N GLN A 15 17.84 14.63 14.53
CA GLN A 15 18.41 15.10 15.79
C GLN A 15 17.63 16.31 16.34
N LEU A 16 17.19 17.23 15.46
CA LEU A 16 16.32 18.33 15.86
C LEU A 16 14.96 17.84 16.34
N TYR A 17 14.37 16.86 15.64
CA TYR A 17 13.07 16.31 15.99
C TYR A 17 13.09 15.57 17.34
N GLU A 18 14.10 14.72 17.58
CA GLU A 18 14.26 13.96 18.83
C GLU A 18 14.49 14.88 20.04
N ARG A 19 15.12 16.03 19.86
CA ARG A 19 15.28 17.07 20.90
C ARG A 19 14.00 17.86 21.19
N GLY A 20 12.88 17.53 20.52
CA GLY A 20 11.60 18.23 20.67
C GLY A 20 11.49 19.53 19.88
N LEU A 21 12.48 19.86 19.04
CA LEU A 21 12.55 21.12 18.27
C LEU A 21 11.79 21.03 16.94
N LYS A 22 10.53 20.56 16.98
CA LYS A 22 9.72 20.24 15.78
C LYS A 22 9.64 21.37 14.76
N LYS A 23 9.47 22.63 15.23
CA LYS A 23 9.39 23.81 14.34
C LYS A 23 10.71 24.05 13.61
N GLN A 24 11.85 23.88 14.30
CA GLN A 24 13.17 24.05 13.71
C GLN A 24 13.50 22.90 12.76
N ALA A 25 13.18 21.66 13.12
CA ALA A 25 13.32 20.50 12.25
C ALA A 25 12.53 20.69 10.95
N ASN A 26 11.25 21.07 11.04
CA ASN A 26 10.42 21.29 9.86
C ASN A 26 10.93 22.44 8.97
N LYS A 27 11.45 23.52 9.57
CA LYS A 27 12.09 24.59 8.81
C LYS A 27 13.36 24.11 8.12
N TYR A 28 14.21 23.37 8.84
CA TYR A 28 15.44 22.81 8.31
C TYR A 28 15.19 21.94 7.08
N ILE A 29 14.26 20.97 7.15
CA ILE A 29 14.00 20.07 6.02
C ILE A 29 13.39 20.81 4.83
N GLN A 30 12.58 21.85 5.08
CA GLN A 30 12.04 22.71 4.03
C GLN A 30 13.16 23.47 3.30
N ASP A 31 14.04 24.12 4.06
CA ASP A 31 15.19 24.85 3.50
C ASP A 31 16.14 23.88 2.75
N TYR A 32 16.34 22.67 3.30
CA TYR A 32 17.14 21.63 2.67
C TYR A 32 16.56 21.16 1.33
N VAL A 33 15.27 20.84 1.27
CA VAL A 33 14.59 20.46 0.03
C VAL A 33 14.68 21.57 -1.03
N ILE A 34 14.56 22.84 -0.63
CA ILE A 34 14.78 23.97 -1.55
C ILE A 34 16.21 23.94 -2.11
N SER A 35 17.21 23.67 -1.26
CA SER A 35 18.62 23.58 -1.69
C SER A 35 18.87 22.43 -2.68
N LEU A 36 18.09 21.34 -2.64
CA LEU A 36 18.20 20.23 -3.59
C LEU A 36 17.96 20.68 -5.04
N SER A 37 17.19 21.73 -5.27
CA SER A 37 16.98 22.29 -6.62
C SER A 37 18.25 22.83 -7.28
N GLN A 38 19.28 23.12 -6.49
CA GLN A 38 20.58 23.59 -6.96
C GLN A 38 21.53 22.44 -7.29
N TRP A 39 21.14 21.20 -7.00
CA TRP A 39 21.95 20.03 -7.30
C TRP A 39 21.90 19.72 -8.79
N ASP A 40 22.93 19.04 -9.26
CA ASP A 40 22.91 18.41 -10.58
C ASP A 40 21.74 17.42 -10.66
N LYS A 41 20.93 17.54 -11.72
CA LYS A 41 19.66 16.81 -11.84
C LYS A 41 19.86 15.30 -11.91
N ASP A 42 20.86 14.85 -12.67
CA ASP A 42 21.10 13.41 -12.86
C ASP A 42 21.62 12.79 -11.56
N LYS A 43 22.54 13.46 -10.86
CA LYS A 43 22.98 13.02 -9.53
C LYS A 43 21.87 13.01 -8.51
N LEU A 44 21.00 14.01 -8.51
CA LEU A 44 19.86 14.06 -7.61
C LEU A 44 18.88 12.92 -7.89
N ARG A 45 18.65 12.60 -9.17
CA ARG A 45 17.83 11.46 -9.60
C ARG A 45 18.39 10.14 -9.05
N ASP A 46 19.71 9.95 -9.14
CA ASP A 46 20.38 8.77 -8.60
C ASP A 46 20.24 8.67 -7.08
N VAL A 47 20.42 9.79 -6.37
CA VAL A 47 20.26 9.87 -4.91
C VAL A 47 18.83 9.52 -4.50
N LEU A 48 17.82 10.09 -5.17
CA LEU A 48 16.41 9.81 -4.88
C LEU A 48 16.04 8.36 -5.23
N PHE A 49 16.61 7.81 -6.29
CA PHE A 49 16.45 6.40 -6.62
C PHE A 49 16.97 5.50 -5.51
N HIS A 50 18.20 5.74 -5.04
CA HIS A 50 18.82 4.96 -3.96
C HIS A 50 18.00 5.07 -2.67
N PHE A 51 17.61 6.29 -2.31
CA PHE A 51 16.77 6.52 -1.13
C PHE A 51 15.42 5.80 -1.22
N THR A 52 14.74 5.88 -2.36
CA THR A 52 13.43 5.22 -2.53
C THR A 52 13.57 3.69 -2.52
N LYS A 53 14.63 3.17 -3.10
CA LYS A 53 14.96 1.75 -3.03
C LYS A 53 15.13 1.30 -1.58
N GLU A 54 15.87 2.07 -0.78
CA GLU A 54 16.03 1.79 0.64
C GLU A 54 14.68 1.74 1.36
N LEU A 55 13.78 2.70 1.09
CA LEU A 55 12.46 2.78 1.71
C LEU A 55 11.50 1.65 1.33
N CYS A 56 11.48 1.27 0.06
CA CYS A 56 10.49 0.33 -0.46
C CYS A 56 11.00 -1.10 -0.45
N ASP A 57 12.24 -1.33 -0.86
CA ASP A 57 12.76 -2.67 -1.16
C ASP A 57 13.72 -3.22 -0.13
N GLU A 58 14.32 -2.34 0.66
CA GLU A 58 15.27 -2.71 1.70
C GLU A 58 14.63 -2.43 3.07
N GLN A 59 15.25 -2.88 4.16
CA GLN A 59 14.83 -2.47 5.51
C GLN A 59 15.31 -1.03 5.81
N GLY A 60 15.44 -0.21 4.77
CA GLY A 60 16.24 0.99 4.74
C GLY A 60 15.43 2.19 5.16
N TYR A 61 15.82 2.74 6.31
CA TYR A 61 15.34 4.00 6.87
C TYR A 61 14.00 3.92 7.63
N ASP A 62 14.12 3.55 8.90
CA ASP A 62 13.02 3.48 9.84
C ASP A 62 12.60 4.87 10.36
N PHE A 63 11.50 5.40 9.80
CA PHE A 63 10.85 6.61 10.31
C PHE A 63 10.09 6.35 11.62
N CYS A 64 10.00 5.14 12.19
CA CYS A 64 9.26 4.86 13.44
C CYS A 64 9.76 5.68 14.64
N LYS A 65 11.00 6.17 14.61
CA LYS A 65 11.49 7.15 15.62
C LYS A 65 10.81 8.51 15.53
N ARG A 66 10.26 8.86 14.36
CA ARG A 66 9.29 9.94 14.22
C ARG A 66 7.96 9.37 14.72
N GLY A 67 7.33 10.01 15.71
CA GLY A 67 6.16 9.44 16.39
C GLY A 67 4.95 9.07 15.50
N ASN A 68 4.94 9.40 14.20
CA ASN A 68 3.94 8.95 13.23
C ASN A 68 4.48 8.04 12.12
N GLY A 69 5.77 7.68 12.11
CA GLY A 69 6.37 6.76 11.14
C GLY A 69 6.47 7.27 9.71
N ARG A 70 6.20 8.55 9.44
CA ARG A 70 6.09 9.08 8.06
C ARG A 70 7.35 9.84 7.61
N ILE A 71 7.52 9.94 6.29
CA ILE A 71 8.48 10.87 5.65
C ILE A 71 8.13 12.33 6.04
N PRO A 72 9.12 13.20 6.34
CA PRO A 72 8.89 14.62 6.57
C PRO A 72 8.13 15.27 5.42
N TYR A 73 7.13 16.09 5.71
CA TYR A 73 6.19 16.56 4.68
C TYR A 73 6.85 17.24 3.48
N ALA A 74 7.83 18.14 3.70
CA ALA A 74 8.53 18.80 2.60
C ALA A 74 9.31 17.81 1.72
N LEU A 75 9.92 16.79 2.33
CA LEU A 75 10.61 15.73 1.61
C LEU A 75 9.63 14.79 0.89
N ASP A 76 8.48 14.49 1.50
CA ASP A 76 7.44 13.65 0.91
C ASP A 76 6.87 14.27 -0.37
N VAL A 77 6.58 15.58 -0.35
CA VAL A 77 6.15 16.32 -1.55
C VAL A 77 7.22 16.26 -2.63
N PHE A 78 8.48 16.51 -2.27
CA PHE A 78 9.59 16.48 -3.20
C PHE A 78 9.83 15.10 -3.83
N LEU A 79 9.78 14.05 -3.00
CA LEU A 79 9.93 12.67 -3.44
C LEU A 79 8.78 12.26 -4.37
N ARG A 80 7.56 12.70 -4.07
CA ARG A 80 6.38 12.45 -4.89
C ARG A 80 6.52 13.07 -6.27
N ASP A 81 6.99 14.31 -6.37
CA ASP A 81 7.18 14.99 -7.66
C ASP A 81 8.22 14.26 -8.52
N TYR A 82 9.32 13.83 -7.90
CA TYR A 82 10.30 12.95 -8.54
C TYR A 82 9.66 11.67 -9.05
N LEU A 83 9.03 10.88 -8.17
CA LEU A 83 8.43 9.59 -8.57
C LEU A 83 7.36 9.76 -9.63
N TYR A 84 6.54 10.81 -9.54
CA TYR A 84 5.54 11.10 -10.55
C TYR A 84 6.17 11.31 -11.93
N SER A 85 7.28 12.06 -12.02
CA SER A 85 8.01 12.23 -13.28
C SER A 85 8.56 10.91 -13.84
N GLU A 86 9.09 10.02 -12.99
CA GLU A 86 9.56 8.69 -13.39
C GLU A 86 8.41 7.79 -13.88
N CYS A 87 7.25 7.89 -13.23
CA CYS A 87 6.04 7.17 -13.58
C CYS A 87 5.46 7.60 -14.94
N LEU A 88 5.58 8.88 -15.30
CA LEU A 88 5.20 9.37 -16.64
C LEU A 88 6.05 8.72 -17.74
N GLU A 89 7.31 8.39 -17.43
CA GLU A 89 8.21 7.65 -18.31
C GLU A 89 8.04 6.12 -18.21
N ASN A 90 7.04 5.63 -17.45
CA ASN A 90 6.78 4.21 -17.17
C ASN A 90 7.99 3.46 -16.59
N LYS A 91 8.76 4.10 -15.73
CA LYS A 91 9.96 3.49 -15.15
C LYS A 91 9.65 2.50 -14.04
N MET A 92 10.28 1.33 -14.14
CA MET A 92 10.32 0.32 -13.09
C MET A 92 11.65 0.42 -12.34
N PRO A 93 11.67 0.28 -11.00
CA PRO A 93 10.53 -0.04 -10.12
C PRO A 93 9.69 1.18 -9.63
N GLN A 94 9.93 2.39 -10.12
CA GLN A 94 9.28 3.61 -9.61
C GLN A 94 7.75 3.61 -9.70
N LEU A 95 7.17 3.01 -10.74
CA LEU A 95 5.71 2.78 -10.83
C LEU A 95 5.17 2.00 -9.62
N ARG A 96 5.88 0.94 -9.21
CA ARG A 96 5.54 0.13 -8.03
C ARG A 96 5.76 0.94 -6.74
N TRP A 97 6.91 1.60 -6.61
CA TRP A 97 7.24 2.41 -5.43
C TRP A 97 6.24 3.54 -5.18
N PHE A 98 5.74 4.17 -6.25
CA PHE A 98 4.70 5.20 -6.13
C PHE A 98 3.44 4.63 -5.47
N TYR A 99 3.02 3.42 -5.85
CA TYR A 99 1.90 2.76 -5.20
C TYR A 99 2.19 2.44 -3.73
N GLU A 100 3.34 1.85 -3.42
CA GLU A 100 3.68 1.47 -2.04
C GLU A 100 3.67 2.65 -1.07
N LEU A 101 4.21 3.80 -1.48
CA LEU A 101 4.27 4.99 -0.64
C LEU A 101 2.93 5.73 -0.55
N TYR A 102 2.12 5.69 -1.61
CA TYR A 102 0.97 6.59 -1.75
C TYR A 102 -0.40 5.90 -1.88
N LYS A 103 -0.49 4.57 -1.76
CA LYS A 103 -1.78 3.83 -1.83
C LYS A 103 -2.84 4.29 -0.82
N ASN A 104 -2.41 4.83 0.32
CA ASN A 104 -3.29 5.30 1.40
C ASN A 104 -3.59 6.81 1.33
N ASP A 105 -3.16 7.50 0.29
CA ASP A 105 -3.41 8.93 0.14
C ASP A 105 -4.85 9.19 -0.32
N LYS A 106 -5.60 9.98 0.47
CA LYS A 106 -7.03 10.24 0.28
C LYS A 106 -7.36 10.84 -1.09
N PHE A 107 -6.44 11.61 -1.67
CA PHE A 107 -6.64 12.26 -2.96
C PHE A 107 -6.06 11.46 -4.14
N GLY A 108 -5.20 10.47 -3.86
CA GLY A 108 -4.32 9.84 -4.83
C GLY A 108 -4.51 8.35 -5.07
N VAL A 109 -5.41 7.68 -4.33
CA VAL A 109 -5.56 6.21 -4.39
C VAL A 109 -5.78 5.68 -5.82
N ASN A 110 -6.62 6.33 -6.63
CA ASN A 110 -6.85 5.90 -8.01
C ASN A 110 -5.61 6.10 -8.89
N TYR A 111 -4.86 7.18 -8.68
CA TYR A 111 -3.60 7.41 -9.38
C TYR A 111 -2.57 6.34 -9.02
N ALA A 112 -2.42 6.04 -7.72
CA ALA A 112 -1.52 5.00 -7.25
C ALA A 112 -1.88 3.64 -7.86
N ARG A 113 -3.17 3.26 -7.87
CA ARG A 113 -3.65 2.02 -8.49
C ARG A 113 -3.32 1.95 -9.99
N ASN A 114 -3.52 3.04 -10.72
CA ASN A 114 -3.16 3.11 -12.13
C ASN A 114 -1.64 2.93 -12.37
N MET A 115 -0.80 3.46 -11.47
CA MET A 115 0.65 3.23 -11.57
C MET A 115 1.02 1.78 -11.29
N LEU A 116 0.36 1.13 -10.32
CA LEU A 116 0.57 -0.29 -10.06
C LEU A 116 0.12 -1.17 -11.24
N GLU A 117 -1.01 -0.85 -11.88
CA GLU A 117 -1.46 -1.57 -13.08
C GLU A 117 -0.43 -1.45 -14.21
N LYS A 118 0.10 -0.24 -14.45
CA LYS A 118 1.20 -0.05 -15.40
C LYS A 118 2.45 -0.84 -15.02
N ALA A 119 2.78 -0.91 -13.74
CA ALA A 119 3.90 -1.73 -13.26
C ALA A 119 3.67 -3.21 -13.58
N TYR A 120 2.46 -3.71 -13.32
CA TYR A 120 2.07 -5.09 -13.60
C TYR A 120 2.16 -5.45 -15.09
N LEU A 121 1.72 -4.53 -15.96
CA LEU A 121 1.76 -4.68 -17.42
C LEU A 121 3.16 -4.47 -18.03
N SER A 122 4.13 -3.97 -17.26
CA SER A 122 5.49 -3.74 -17.74
C SER A 122 6.20 -5.05 -18.09
N GLU A 123 7.03 -5.03 -19.14
CA GLU A 123 7.98 -6.13 -19.41
C GLU A 123 8.98 -6.35 -18.27
N LYS A 124 9.20 -5.31 -17.44
CA LYS A 124 10.06 -5.35 -16.25
C LYS A 124 9.29 -5.67 -14.95
N CYS A 125 8.07 -6.20 -15.05
CA CYS A 125 7.26 -6.59 -13.90
C CYS A 125 7.99 -7.63 -13.04
N ASP A 126 8.25 -7.28 -11.78
CA ASP A 126 8.92 -8.14 -10.80
C ASP A 126 7.91 -8.90 -9.93
N THR A 127 8.36 -9.94 -9.22
CA THR A 127 7.50 -10.75 -8.33
C THR A 127 6.79 -9.89 -7.29
N LYS A 128 7.48 -8.89 -6.74
CA LYS A 128 6.89 -7.97 -5.75
C LYS A 128 5.74 -7.14 -6.33
N THR A 129 5.82 -6.75 -7.60
CA THR A 129 4.75 -6.06 -8.33
C THR A 129 3.55 -6.98 -8.51
N VAL A 130 3.77 -8.24 -8.90
CA VAL A 130 2.70 -9.24 -9.03
C VAL A 130 1.98 -9.43 -7.70
N GLU A 131 2.74 -9.60 -6.62
CA GLU A 131 2.20 -9.80 -5.27
C GLU A 131 1.42 -8.56 -4.79
N LEU A 132 1.94 -7.35 -4.99
CA LEU A 132 1.24 -6.11 -4.63
C LEU A 132 -0.05 -5.93 -5.43
N PHE A 133 -0.02 -6.19 -6.74
CA PHE A 133 -1.19 -6.05 -7.59
C PHE A 133 -2.26 -7.08 -7.25
N PHE A 134 -1.87 -8.31 -6.93
CA PHE A 134 -2.77 -9.33 -6.40
C PHE A 134 -3.36 -8.91 -5.05
N TYR A 135 -2.52 -8.47 -4.13
CA TYR A 135 -2.95 -8.07 -2.78
C TYR A 135 -3.90 -6.87 -2.80
N MET A 136 -3.76 -5.93 -3.73
CA MET A 136 -4.71 -4.84 -3.93
C MET A 136 -6.15 -5.33 -4.15
N TRP A 137 -6.34 -6.44 -4.87
CA TRP A 137 -7.66 -7.04 -5.07
C TRP A 137 -8.14 -7.80 -3.83
N ILE A 138 -7.22 -8.44 -3.10
CA ILE A 138 -7.52 -9.04 -1.79
C ILE A 138 -7.96 -7.99 -0.77
N GLU A 139 -7.36 -6.78 -0.75
CA GLU A 139 -7.78 -5.68 0.12
C GLU A 139 -9.24 -5.25 -0.13
N ILE A 140 -9.74 -5.37 -1.37
CA ILE A 140 -11.16 -5.10 -1.69
C ILE A 140 -12.06 -6.15 -1.02
N LEU A 141 -11.69 -7.43 -1.09
CA LEU A 141 -12.44 -8.52 -0.45
C LEU A 141 -12.42 -8.39 1.08
N ALA A 142 -11.24 -8.09 1.65
CA ALA A 142 -11.07 -7.86 3.09
C ALA A 142 -11.90 -6.66 3.58
N TRP A 143 -11.94 -5.57 2.81
CA TRP A 143 -12.77 -4.42 3.12
C TRP A 143 -14.26 -4.77 3.07
N GLY A 144 -14.68 -5.50 2.04
CA GLY A 144 -16.06 -5.91 1.88
C GLY A 144 -16.59 -6.79 3.01
N SER A 145 -15.77 -7.72 3.50
CA SER A 145 -16.12 -8.62 4.61
C SER A 145 -16.02 -7.97 6.00
N HIS A 146 -15.62 -6.69 6.09
CA HIS A 146 -15.34 -6.04 7.37
C HIS A 146 -16.53 -5.97 8.33
N HIS A 147 -17.76 -5.97 7.81
CA HIS A 147 -18.99 -5.96 8.62
C HIS A 147 -19.70 -7.31 8.67
N PHE A 148 -19.08 -8.40 8.21
CA PHE A 148 -19.69 -9.71 8.34
C PHE A 148 -19.91 -10.07 9.82
N PRO A 149 -21.01 -10.76 10.16
CA PRO A 149 -22.14 -11.11 9.29
C PRO A 149 -23.22 -10.02 9.15
N ASN A 150 -23.08 -8.89 9.81
CA ASN A 150 -24.12 -7.85 9.89
C ASN A 150 -24.35 -7.10 8.56
N GLY A 151 -23.39 -7.13 7.64
CA GLY A 151 -23.53 -6.59 6.29
C GLY A 151 -22.25 -6.67 5.48
N CYS A 152 -22.35 -6.40 4.18
CA CYS A 152 -21.22 -6.36 3.25
C CYS A 152 -20.94 -4.92 2.79
N LEU A 153 -19.69 -4.47 2.87
CA LEU A 153 -19.29 -3.11 2.47
C LEU A 153 -19.11 -2.95 0.95
N ILE A 154 -19.18 -4.03 0.18
CA ILE A 154 -19.07 -4.02 -1.27
C ILE A 154 -20.26 -4.72 -1.93
N THR A 155 -20.52 -4.39 -3.19
CA THR A 155 -21.53 -5.10 -3.98
C THR A 155 -21.04 -6.50 -4.35
N LYS A 156 -21.98 -7.39 -4.69
CA LYS A 156 -21.65 -8.71 -5.25
C LYS A 156 -20.83 -8.60 -6.53
N GLU A 157 -21.15 -7.65 -7.40
CA GLU A 157 -20.38 -7.37 -8.62
C GLU A 157 -18.93 -6.97 -8.33
N ALA A 158 -18.70 -6.11 -7.32
CA ALA A 158 -17.35 -5.71 -6.94
C ALA A 158 -16.53 -6.89 -6.37
N MET A 159 -17.16 -7.75 -5.57
CA MET A 159 -16.57 -9.00 -5.10
C MET A 159 -16.20 -9.92 -6.27
N GLU A 160 -17.16 -10.19 -7.18
CA GLU A 160 -16.96 -11.09 -8.32
C GLU A 160 -15.85 -10.58 -9.24
N ASN A 161 -15.79 -9.27 -9.47
CA ASN A 161 -14.72 -8.65 -10.22
C ASN A 161 -13.36 -8.83 -9.51
N ALA A 162 -13.27 -8.59 -8.20
CA ALA A 162 -12.00 -8.79 -7.46
C ALA A 162 -11.50 -10.24 -7.56
N VAL A 163 -12.39 -11.22 -7.36
CA VAL A 163 -12.07 -12.65 -7.53
C VAL A 163 -11.62 -12.95 -8.96
N LYS A 164 -12.33 -12.43 -9.96
CA LYS A 164 -11.96 -12.60 -11.38
C LYS A 164 -10.56 -12.04 -11.67
N GLN A 165 -10.21 -10.89 -11.13
CA GLN A 165 -8.88 -10.29 -11.33
C GLN A 165 -7.79 -11.13 -10.66
N CYS A 166 -8.00 -11.61 -9.44
CA CYS A 166 -7.06 -12.52 -8.79
C CYS A 166 -6.83 -13.81 -9.60
N LYS A 167 -7.91 -14.44 -10.10
CA LYS A 167 -7.83 -15.63 -10.96
C LYS A 167 -7.11 -15.36 -12.28
N LYS A 168 -7.33 -14.19 -12.88
CA LYS A 168 -6.59 -13.74 -14.06
C LYS A 168 -5.09 -13.64 -13.77
N ILE A 169 -4.69 -12.98 -12.68
CA ILE A 169 -3.28 -12.86 -12.30
C ILE A 169 -2.64 -14.24 -12.08
N ILE A 170 -3.34 -15.16 -11.40
CA ILE A 170 -2.91 -16.55 -11.21
C ILE A 170 -2.66 -17.28 -12.54
N SER A 171 -3.45 -16.98 -13.57
CA SER A 171 -3.30 -17.59 -14.90
C SER A 171 -2.15 -17.00 -15.72
N GLU A 172 -1.74 -15.77 -15.41
CA GLU A 172 -0.74 -15.01 -16.17
C GLU A 172 0.66 -15.02 -15.53
N LYS A 173 0.73 -15.16 -14.20
CA LYS A 173 1.95 -14.97 -13.41
C LYS A 173 2.04 -16.01 -12.30
N ASP A 174 3.28 -16.25 -11.85
CA ASP A 174 3.49 -17.01 -10.61
C ASP A 174 3.12 -16.14 -9.40
N VAL A 175 2.31 -16.71 -8.51
CA VAL A 175 1.76 -16.01 -7.34
C VAL A 175 2.02 -16.91 -6.14
N ASN A 176 2.63 -16.34 -5.11
CA ASN A 176 2.96 -17.06 -3.89
C ASN A 176 1.73 -17.79 -3.31
N GLU A 177 1.94 -19.03 -2.88
CA GLU A 177 0.89 -19.89 -2.31
C GLU A 177 0.13 -19.23 -1.16
N LYS A 178 0.81 -18.41 -0.35
CA LYS A 178 0.18 -17.64 0.73
C LYS A 178 -0.94 -16.73 0.22
N PHE A 179 -0.75 -16.06 -0.91
CA PHE A 179 -1.77 -15.18 -1.49
C PHE A 179 -2.91 -15.97 -2.14
N ARG A 180 -2.60 -17.13 -2.73
CA ARG A 180 -3.63 -18.06 -3.26
C ARG A 180 -4.55 -18.54 -2.14
N LYS A 181 -3.99 -18.94 -1.00
CA LYS A 181 -4.76 -19.31 0.20
C LYS A 181 -5.62 -18.16 0.75
N GLN A 182 -5.14 -16.92 0.68
CA GLN A 182 -5.95 -15.75 1.05
C GLN A 182 -7.16 -15.57 0.13
N LEU A 183 -6.99 -15.77 -1.18
CA LEU A 183 -8.12 -15.73 -2.12
C LEU A 183 -9.13 -16.84 -1.80
N GLU A 184 -8.67 -18.07 -1.62
CA GLU A 184 -9.52 -19.22 -1.27
C GLU A 184 -10.32 -18.95 0.02
N TYR A 185 -9.66 -18.38 1.03
CA TYR A 185 -10.32 -17.96 2.26
C TYR A 185 -11.45 -16.96 1.99
N PHE A 186 -11.18 -15.88 1.25
CA PHE A 186 -12.20 -14.87 0.99
C PHE A 186 -13.32 -15.42 0.10
N GLU A 187 -13.03 -16.18 -0.96
CA GLU A 187 -14.07 -16.80 -1.78
C GLU A 187 -15.02 -17.65 -0.92
N THR A 188 -14.47 -18.49 -0.04
CA THR A 188 -15.26 -19.31 0.88
C THR A 188 -16.05 -18.46 1.88
N LEU A 189 -15.44 -17.42 2.46
CA LEU A 189 -16.10 -16.53 3.41
C LEU A 189 -17.32 -15.82 2.79
N TYR A 190 -17.20 -15.36 1.54
CA TYR A 190 -18.31 -14.75 0.81
C TYR A 190 -19.41 -15.76 0.48
N ILE A 191 -19.06 -17.01 0.13
CA ILE A 191 -20.05 -18.08 -0.06
C ILE A 191 -20.84 -18.31 1.23
N CYS A 192 -20.15 -18.42 2.38
CA CYS A 192 -20.81 -18.55 3.68
C CYS A 192 -21.75 -17.37 3.95
N TYR A 193 -21.34 -16.14 3.62
CA TYR A 193 -22.16 -14.94 3.87
C TYR A 193 -23.44 -14.95 3.04
N TYR A 194 -23.36 -15.28 1.75
CA TYR A 194 -24.56 -15.35 0.91
C TYR A 194 -25.49 -16.49 1.33
N GLN A 195 -24.95 -17.65 1.72
CA GLN A 195 -25.75 -18.74 2.26
C GLN A 195 -26.47 -18.34 3.55
N PHE A 196 -25.77 -17.66 4.46
CA PHE A 196 -26.34 -17.16 5.71
C PHE A 196 -27.50 -16.16 5.47
N GLU A 197 -27.34 -15.27 4.49
CA GLU A 197 -28.40 -14.32 4.10
C GLU A 197 -29.58 -15.00 3.39
N GLU A 198 -29.33 -16.00 2.53
CA GLU A 198 -30.37 -16.74 1.79
C GLU A 198 -31.19 -17.68 2.68
N ASP A 199 -30.59 -18.28 3.71
CA ASP A 199 -31.23 -19.23 4.63
C ASP A 199 -31.99 -18.51 5.78
N ASN A 200 -32.31 -17.22 5.64
CA ASN A 200 -32.97 -16.41 6.66
C ASN A 200 -32.31 -16.51 8.06
N ARG A 201 -31.00 -16.77 8.12
CA ARG A 201 -30.21 -16.85 9.35
C ARG A 201 -30.70 -17.94 10.33
N THR A 202 -31.08 -19.11 9.82
CA THR A 202 -31.49 -20.26 10.64
C THR A 202 -30.38 -20.81 11.55
N LYS A 203 -29.11 -20.59 11.17
CA LYS A 203 -27.90 -20.91 11.94
C LYS A 203 -27.07 -19.65 12.16
N THR A 204 -26.08 -19.72 13.05
CA THR A 204 -25.10 -18.63 13.20
C THR A 204 -24.19 -18.56 11.98
N PHE A 205 -23.59 -17.40 11.71
CA PHE A 205 -22.65 -17.27 10.59
C PHE A 205 -21.40 -18.15 10.79
N GLU A 206 -20.97 -18.28 12.04
CA GLU A 206 -19.89 -19.16 12.47
C GLU A 206 -20.17 -20.62 12.13
N ASP A 207 -21.44 -21.06 12.17
CA ASP A 207 -21.81 -22.43 11.78
C ASP A 207 -21.54 -22.69 10.28
N TYR A 208 -21.80 -21.71 9.41
CA TYR A 208 -21.48 -21.82 7.98
C TYR A 208 -19.97 -21.82 7.75
N CYS A 209 -19.23 -20.98 8.48
CA CYS A 209 -17.77 -20.91 8.40
C CYS A 209 -17.11 -22.23 8.84
N HIS A 210 -17.55 -22.80 9.97
CA HIS A 210 -17.08 -24.09 10.46
C HIS A 210 -17.40 -25.24 9.50
N GLN A 211 -18.60 -25.25 8.90
CA GLN A 211 -18.96 -26.26 7.88
C GLN A 211 -18.08 -26.16 6.63
N ALA A 212 -17.56 -24.97 6.33
CA ALA A 212 -16.66 -24.71 5.21
C ALA A 212 -15.16 -24.81 5.59
N ASP A 213 -14.84 -25.26 6.80
CA ASP A 213 -13.46 -25.42 7.32
C ASP A 213 -12.63 -24.11 7.28
N ILE A 214 -13.28 -22.97 7.56
CA ILE A 214 -12.61 -21.68 7.69
C ILE A 214 -12.80 -21.07 9.08
N GLU A 215 -11.74 -20.44 9.60
CA GLU A 215 -11.80 -19.68 10.84
C GLU A 215 -12.27 -18.25 10.55
N PHE A 216 -13.45 -17.89 11.07
CA PHE A 216 -13.94 -16.52 11.02
C PHE A 216 -13.50 -15.76 12.27
N ILE A 217 -12.66 -14.74 12.08
CA ILE A 217 -12.26 -13.82 13.14
C ILE A 217 -13.16 -12.59 13.06
N CYS A 218 -14.14 -12.50 13.95
CA CYS A 218 -15.02 -11.34 14.04
C CYS A 218 -14.22 -10.11 14.49
N ASN A 219 -14.12 -9.11 13.61
CA ASN A 219 -13.67 -7.78 14.01
C ASN A 219 -14.89 -7.04 14.55
N ASN A 220 -15.07 -7.03 15.88
CA ASN A 220 -16.16 -6.30 16.52
C ASN A 220 -16.12 -4.81 16.12
N ALA A 221 -17.02 -4.40 15.23
CA ALA A 221 -17.24 -2.99 14.93
C ALA A 221 -18.16 -2.40 16.01
N TYR A 222 -17.62 -1.52 16.84
CA TYR A 222 -18.40 -0.78 17.84
C TYR A 222 -19.10 0.40 17.16
N TYR A 223 -20.41 0.30 16.98
CA TYR A 223 -21.24 1.41 16.54
C TYR A 223 -21.61 2.27 17.75
N TYR A 224 -21.15 3.52 17.78
CA TYR A 224 -21.62 4.51 18.76
C TYR A 224 -22.95 5.07 18.28
N ASN A 225 -24.01 4.88 19.07
CA ASN A 225 -25.27 5.60 18.85
C ASN A 225 -25.03 7.07 19.25
N TYR A 226 -25.19 7.99 18.28
CA TYR A 226 -25.25 9.42 18.53
C TYR A 226 -26.67 9.85 18.91
#